data_AF-A0A517NR07-F1
#
_entry.id   AF-A0A517NR07-F1
#
_cell.length_a   1.000
_cell.length_b   1.000
_cell.length_c   1.000
_cell.angle_alpha   90.00
_cell.angle_beta   90.00
_cell.angle_gamma   90.00
#
_symmetry.space_group_name_H-M   'P 1'
#
loop_
_entity.id
_entity.type
_entity.pdbx_description
1 polymer ?
#
loop_
_entity_poly.entity_id
_entity_poly.type
_entity_poly.pdbx_seq_one_letter_code
_entity_poly.pdbx_strand_id
1 'polypeptide(L)' 'MSVLFIALPLALLLGAAGVTACVYCIRDGQYDDLDSPPMRILVDEQKKSRPEDSDGTPPSNP' A
#
# COMPACT_ATOMS: atom_id res chain seq x y z
N MET A 1 -27.11 -32.38 16.02
CA MET A 1 -27.77 -31.70 14.88
C MET A 1 -28.01 -30.20 15.10
N SER A 2 -27.55 -29.59 16.20
CA SER A 2 -27.72 -28.15 16.49
C SER A 2 -26.63 -27.26 15.88
N VAL A 3 -25.40 -27.77 15.72
CA VAL A 3 -24.26 -26.96 15.28
C VAL A 3 -24.42 -26.40 13.87
N LEU A 4 -25.12 -27.12 12.99
CA LEU A 4 -25.35 -26.69 11.60
C LEU A 4 -26.13 -25.37 11.54
N PHE A 5 -27.06 -25.14 12.48
CA PHE A 5 -27.83 -23.90 12.55
C PHE A 5 -26.99 -22.67 12.91
N ILE A 6 -25.79 -22.86 13.47
CA ILE A 6 -24.85 -21.78 13.79
C ILE A 6 -23.74 -21.72 12.74
N ALA A 7 -23.18 -22.87 12.38
CA ALA A 7 -22.06 -22.97 11.45
C ALA A 7 -22.45 -22.50 10.03
N LEU A 8 -23.64 -22.86 9.55
CA LEU A 8 -24.10 -22.48 8.22
C LEU A 8 -24.26 -20.96 8.03
N PRO A 9 -25.03 -20.22 8.87
CA PRO A 9 -25.13 -18.78 8.71
C PRO A 9 -23.81 -18.07 8.97
N LEU A 10 -22.99 -18.56 9.90
CA LEU A 10 -21.66 -17.99 10.14
C LEU A 10 -20.74 -18.15 8.93
N ALA A 11 -20.74 -19.33 8.29
CA ALA A 11 -19.97 -19.56 7.07
C ALA A 11 -20.44 -18.67 5.92
N LEU A 12 -21.75 -18.49 5.75
CA LEU A 12 -22.30 -17.58 4.74
C LEU A 12 -21.91 -16.12 5.00
N LEU A 13 -21.96 -15.67 6.26
CA LEU A 13 -21.51 -14.33 6.64
C LEU A 13 -20.03 -14.11 6.36
N LEU A 14 -19.17 -15.06 6.74
CA LEU A 14 -17.73 -14.96 6.49
C LEU A 14 -17.42 -15.00 4.99
N GLY A 15 -18.09 -15.86 4.23
CA GLY A 15 -17.97 -15.91 2.77
C GLY A 15 -18.39 -14.60 2.11
N ALA A 16 -19.55 -14.07 2.48
CA ALA A 16 -20.05 -12.79 1.97
C ALA A 16 -19.12 -11.62 2.34
N ALA A 17 -18.61 -11.60 3.57
CA ALA A 17 -17.65 -10.59 4.03
C ALA A 17 -16.36 -10.64 3.21
N GLY A 18 -15.81 -11.84 2.97
CA GLY A 18 -14.62 -12.03 2.15
C GLY A 18 -14.81 -11.55 0.71
N VAL A 19 -15.92 -11.91 0.08
CA VAL A 19 -16.25 -11.44 -1.29
C VAL A 19 -16.41 -9.92 -1.33
N THR A 20 -17.12 -9.34 -0.36
CA THR A 20 -17.35 -7.89 -0.28
C THR A 20 -16.03 -7.14 -0.11
N ALA A 21 -15.15 -7.61 0.80
CA ALA A 21 -13.83 -7.03 1.01
C ALA A 21 -12.96 -7.12 -0.24
N CYS A 22 -12.96 -8.28 -0.92
CA CYS A 22 -12.22 -8.47 -2.17
C CYS A 22 -12.69 -7.50 -3.26
N VAL A 23 -14.01 -7.39 -3.47
CA VAL A 23 -14.59 -6.44 -4.44
C VAL A 23 -14.27 -5.00 -4.06
N TYR A 24 -14.26 -4.65 -2.77
CA TYR A 24 -13.86 -3.33 -2.32
C TYR A 24 -12.40 -3.02 -2.71
N CYS A 25 -11.45 -3.91 -2.42
CA CYS A 25 -10.04 -3.71 -2.78
C CYS A 25 -9.83 -3.56 -4.29
N ILE A 26 -10.55 -4.34 -5.10
CA ILE A 26 -10.49 -4.22 -6.57
C ILE A 26 -11.03 -2.86 -7.02
N ARG A 27 -12.14 -2.38 -6.43
CA ARG A 27 -12.73 -1.07 -6.77
C ARG A 27 -11.88 0.11 -6.31
N ASP A 28 -11.14 -0.05 -5.23
CA ASP A 28 -10.23 0.97 -4.67
C ASP A 28 -8.94 1.11 -5.49
N GLY A 29 -8.75 0.31 -6.54
CA GLY A 29 -7.58 0.36 -7.41
C GLY A 29 -6.30 -0.17 -6.76
N GLN A 30 -6.40 -0.90 -5.64
CA GLN A 30 -5.24 -1.43 -4.91
C GLN A 30 -4.39 -2.43 -5.74
N TYR A 31 -4.94 -2.95 -6.82
CA TYR A 31 -4.24 -3.86 -7.74
C TYR A 31 -3.87 -3.20 -9.07
N ASP A 32 -4.14 -1.91 -9.24
CA ASP A 32 -3.87 -1.20 -10.49
C ASP A 32 -2.38 -0.80 -10.61
N ASP A 33 -1.66 -0.73 -9.49
CA ASP A 33 -0.23 -0.42 -9.47
C ASP A 33 0.63 -1.69 -9.60
N LEU A 34 0.62 -2.30 -10.79
CA LEU A 34 1.49 -3.43 -11.14
C LEU A 34 2.83 -2.99 -11.75
N ASP A 35 2.93 -1.72 -12.15
CA ASP A 35 4.07 -1.17 -12.89
C ASP A 35 5.08 -0.46 -11.99
N SER A 36 4.69 -0.05 -10.77
CA SER A 36 5.62 0.60 -9.84
C SER A 36 6.69 -0.39 -9.34
N PRO A 37 7.99 -0.03 -9.42
CA PRO A 37 9.07 -0.89 -8.94
C PRO A 37 8.91 -1.20 -7.44
N PRO A 38 8.89 -2.49 -7.03
CA PRO A 38 8.73 -2.90 -5.61
C PRO A 38 9.76 -2.27 -4.66
N MET A 39 10.90 -1.86 -5.21
CA MET A 39 12.03 -1.29 -4.51
C MET A 39 11.78 0.13 -3.97
N ARG A 40 10.78 0.87 -4.47
CA ARG A 40 10.48 2.24 -4.00
C ARG A 40 9.98 2.29 -2.55
N ILE A 41 9.10 1.36 -2.16
CA ILE A 41 8.54 1.30 -0.79
C ILE A 41 9.63 1.13 0.29
N LEU A 42 10.73 0.44 -0.03
CA LEU A 42 11.82 0.17 0.92
C LEU A 42 12.89 1.28 0.96
N VAL A 43 12.97 2.15 -0.04
CA VAL A 43 14.10 3.09 -0.22
C VAL A 43 13.68 4.57 -0.15
N ASP A 44 12.39 4.89 -0.25
CA ASP A 44 11.91 6.28 -0.27
C ASP A 44 12.04 7.02 1.09
N GLU A 45 12.23 6.33 2.22
CA GLU A 45 12.45 6.99 3.53
C GLU A 45 13.83 7.65 3.68
N GLN A 46 14.84 7.25 2.88
CA GLN A 46 16.21 7.77 3.05
C GLN A 46 16.48 9.12 2.35
N LYS A 47 15.54 9.65 1.55
CA LYS A 47 15.81 10.84 0.71
C LYS A 47 15.18 12.15 1.18
N LYS A 48 14.76 12.28 2.45
CA LYS A 48 14.15 13.54 2.97
C LYS A 48 15.10 14.49 3.72
N SER A 49 16.42 14.28 3.70
CA SER A 49 17.36 15.23 4.30
C SER A 49 18.52 15.58 3.38
N ARG A 50 18.25 16.39 2.35
CA ARG A 50 19.26 17.33 1.87
C ARG A 50 18.57 18.64 1.49
N PRO A 51 18.70 19.70 2.32
CA PRO A 51 18.49 21.03 1.80
C PRO A 51 19.61 21.26 0.78
N GLU A 52 19.23 21.34 -0.50
CA GLU A 52 20.08 22.04 -1.47
C GLU A 52 20.03 23.51 -1.09
N ASP A 53 21.07 23.98 -0.39
CA ASP A 53 21.42 25.38 -0.44
C ASP A 53 22.45 25.55 -1.54
N SER A 54 21.92 25.84 -2.71
CA SER A 54 22.65 26.38 -3.84
C SER A 54 23.09 27.81 -3.49
N ASP A 55 24.35 28.01 -3.14
CA ASP A 55 25.00 29.29 -3.45
C ASP A 55 26.31 29.05 -4.20
N GLY A 56 26.24 29.33 -5.50
CA GLY A 56 27.29 29.09 -6.46
C GLY A 56 28.29 30.24 -6.49
N THR A 57 29.32 30.19 -5.65
CA THR A 57 30.52 31.00 -5.85
C THR A 57 31.77 30.11 -5.76
N PRO A 58 32.53 29.90 -6.85
CA PRO A 58 33.83 29.24 -6.78
C PRO A 58 34.79 30.12 -5.97
N PRO A 59 35.62 29.56 -5.06
CA PRO A 59 36.63 30.35 -4.38
C PRO A 59 37.66 30.83 -5.41
N SER A 60 37.70 32.14 -5.64
CA SER A 60 38.80 32.81 -6.35
C SER A 60 40.05 32.74 -5.47
N ASN A 61 40.98 31.86 -5.82
CA ASN A 61 42.27 31.76 -5.13
C ASN A 61 43.27 32.75 -5.75
N PRO A 62 44.04 33.51 -4.94
CA PRO A 62 45.19 34.26 -5.44
C PRO A 62 46.37 33.35 -5.83
#